data_AF-A0A965FG63-F1
#
_entry.id   AF-A0A965FG63-F1
#
_cell.length_a   1.000
_cell.length_b   1.000
_cell.length_c   1.000
_cell.angle_alpha   90.00
_cell.angle_beta   90.00
_cell.angle_gamma   90.00
#
_symmetry.space_group_name_H-M   'P 1'
#
loop_
_entity.id
_entity.type
_entity.pdbx_description
1 polymer ?
#
loop_
_entity_poly.entity_id
_entity_poly.type
_entity_poly.pdbx_seq_one_letter_code
_entity_poly.pdbx_strand_id
1 'polypeptide(L)'
;MIPTNRATFATILLFFLLTISTPWVTQAQTLIGAPGNIWLDSPAGSYNQAELWGTPLWGAPSGIPNSSVNAFVFNGDLSVSNGGNFNPNQLVLGWEPTHTGKFTQTGGTVRTESWTRVGFSGNTQLNQSGGSFSASDLMVGWFNIETGTAPATGTVNQTGGNFETRAIAYVGMQGGTGTLNVGGGTNTSTRMIVGWTAGGNGTINLTGGNMSVYESSLVGFDGGTGILNISGGTYTATGTPSVYGADNLGSFRIADFGVGTGTVNLSGSGTVNAARYTAVGGWGNGTLNITGGTWNQASGGIVIGDHAVSSWTGRGDVNQSGGTVNADAVLLQQGTYNLNGGTLVTDAVADTSSGATGVFNMNGGTLRAKVNHADFIRADTVEIKSGGVTLDTADKEVWVNQGMVGSGGLTKTGSGVLRLKGANTYAGTTSANQGLTFIDGSIAGGLTINSGGAAAGQGSVGALEIASGGVLAPGNFAGTMSAASSIWNGGGTYSWQVNNFLGSAGSDWDLLNISGNLAIQASSGSRF
;
A
#
# COMPACT_ATOMS: atom_id res chain seq x y z
N MET A 1 -10.73 13.80 -13.19
CA MET A 1 -9.67 14.15 -14.17
C MET A 1 -8.39 13.51 -13.64
N ILE A 2 -7.85 12.49 -14.32
CA ILE A 2 -6.64 11.79 -13.88
C ILE A 2 -5.45 12.75 -14.00
N PRO A 3 -4.58 12.92 -12.98
CA PRO A 3 -3.48 13.87 -13.05
C PRO A 3 -2.51 13.52 -14.19
N THR A 4 -2.35 14.43 -15.16
CA THR A 4 -1.54 14.22 -16.39
C THR A 4 -0.14 14.83 -16.35
N ASN A 5 0.32 15.39 -15.22
CA ASN A 5 1.61 16.09 -15.19
C ASN A 5 2.80 15.14 -14.91
N ARG A 6 3.30 14.47 -15.95
CA ARG A 6 4.50 13.60 -15.91
C ARG A 6 5.80 14.26 -16.41
N ALA A 7 5.77 15.49 -16.93
CA ALA A 7 6.95 16.09 -17.58
C ALA A 7 8.05 16.62 -16.62
N THR A 8 7.79 16.75 -15.32
CA THR A 8 8.76 17.29 -14.35
C THR A 8 9.61 16.20 -13.68
N PHE A 9 9.31 14.91 -13.88
CA PHE A 9 9.93 13.80 -13.13
C PHE A 9 11.31 13.38 -13.67
N ALA A 10 11.54 13.47 -14.99
CA ALA A 10 12.80 13.04 -15.60
C ALA A 10 13.99 13.98 -15.27
N THR A 11 13.73 15.28 -15.07
CA THR A 11 14.77 16.27 -14.75
C THR A 11 15.19 16.24 -13.28
N ILE A 12 14.31 15.76 -12.39
CA ILE A 12 14.59 15.58 -10.95
C ILE A 12 15.50 14.35 -10.71
N LEU A 13 15.40 13.32 -11.57
CA LEU A 13 16.12 12.05 -11.43
C LEU A 13 17.66 12.16 -11.54
N LEU A 14 18.17 13.02 -12.43
CA LEU A 14 19.62 13.20 -12.61
C LEU A 14 20.27 13.96 -11.43
N PHE A 15 19.53 14.87 -10.80
CA PHE A 15 19.94 15.51 -9.55
C PHE A 15 19.83 14.59 -8.34
N PHE A 16 18.89 13.63 -8.36
CA PHE A 16 18.60 12.70 -7.26
C PHE A 16 19.66 11.61 -7.08
N LEU A 17 20.15 10.99 -8.17
CA LEU A 17 21.32 10.10 -8.06
C LEU A 17 22.54 10.87 -7.56
N LEU A 18 22.77 12.13 -7.97
CA LEU A 18 23.92 12.91 -7.50
C LEU A 18 23.82 13.40 -6.04
N THR A 19 22.62 13.48 -5.45
CA THR A 19 22.42 14.02 -4.09
C THR A 19 22.37 12.93 -3.02
N ILE A 20 21.93 11.70 -3.34
CA ILE A 20 21.99 10.56 -2.42
C ILE A 20 23.26 9.71 -2.64
N SER A 21 23.84 9.72 -3.85
CA SER A 21 25.11 9.01 -4.07
C SER A 21 26.31 9.84 -3.63
N THR A 22 26.94 9.36 -2.55
CA THR A 22 28.37 9.47 -2.17
C THR A 22 28.86 10.53 -1.17
N PRO A 23 28.45 11.81 -1.10
CA PRO A 23 29.01 12.72 -0.09
C PRO A 23 28.33 12.65 1.29
N TRP A 24 27.09 12.15 1.40
CA TRP A 24 26.41 12.05 2.71
C TRP A 24 26.79 10.80 3.51
N VAL A 25 27.14 9.70 2.82
CA VAL A 25 27.62 8.46 3.45
C VAL A 25 28.97 8.70 4.15
N THR A 26 29.82 9.59 3.63
CA THR A 26 31.15 9.87 4.20
C THR A 26 31.12 10.74 5.46
N GLN A 27 30.10 11.60 5.66
CA GLN A 27 29.93 12.33 6.93
C GLN A 27 29.26 11.50 8.04
N ALA A 28 28.46 10.48 7.69
CA ALA A 28 27.78 9.61 8.67
C ALA A 28 28.71 8.58 9.36
N GLN A 29 29.97 8.49 8.92
CA GLN A 29 30.79 7.28 9.06
C GLN A 29 31.92 7.29 10.08
N THR A 30 32.22 8.38 10.78
CA THR A 30 33.37 8.37 11.71
C THR A 30 32.96 8.63 13.15
N LEU A 31 32.92 7.55 13.96
CA LEU A 31 33.02 7.65 15.42
C LEU A 31 34.37 8.25 15.88
N ILE A 32 35.37 8.23 15.00
CA ILE A 32 36.77 8.61 15.23
C ILE A 32 36.95 10.08 15.68
N GLY A 33 35.90 10.92 15.63
CA GLY A 33 35.95 12.33 16.01
C GLY A 33 35.52 12.69 17.45
N ALA A 34 34.85 11.80 18.19
CA ALA A 34 34.26 12.17 19.50
C ALA A 34 34.64 11.19 20.63
N PRO A 35 35.03 11.68 21.83
CA PRO A 35 35.33 10.85 22.98
C PRO A 35 34.11 10.01 23.41
N GLY A 36 34.33 8.85 24.02
CA GLY A 36 33.24 8.04 24.57
C GLY A 36 33.59 7.27 25.83
N ASN A 37 32.57 6.83 26.56
CA ASN A 37 32.73 5.95 27.72
C ASN A 37 31.99 4.64 27.45
N ILE A 38 32.61 3.53 27.85
CA ILE A 38 32.01 2.20 27.76
C ILE A 38 31.30 1.85 29.06
N TRP A 39 30.06 1.42 28.92
CA TRP A 39 29.35 0.66 29.91
C TRP A 39 29.97 -0.73 30.00
N LEU A 40 30.69 -0.98 31.08
CA LEU A 40 31.39 -2.25 31.30
C LEU A 40 30.40 -3.42 31.23
N ASP A 41 30.88 -4.62 30.91
CA ASP A 41 30.14 -5.90 30.93
C ASP A 41 29.74 -6.30 32.38
N SER A 42 29.07 -5.38 33.06
CA SER A 42 28.67 -5.42 34.45
C SER A 42 27.25 -5.99 34.58
N PRO A 43 26.82 -6.41 35.79
CA PRO A 43 25.40 -6.67 36.04
C PRO A 43 24.53 -5.47 35.63
N ALA A 44 23.25 -5.74 35.36
CA ALA A 44 22.27 -4.73 35.00
C ALA A 44 22.30 -3.53 35.97
N GLY A 45 22.31 -2.31 35.42
CA GLY A 45 22.47 -1.08 36.20
C GLY A 45 21.71 0.10 35.63
N SER A 46 21.69 1.19 36.38
CA SER A 46 21.05 2.45 35.95
C SER A 46 22.08 3.43 35.40
N TYR A 47 21.72 4.18 34.37
CA TYR A 47 22.64 5.06 33.63
C TYR A 47 23.43 6.05 34.50
N ASN A 48 22.90 6.40 35.68
CA ASN A 48 23.47 7.36 36.62
C ASN A 48 24.54 6.77 37.56
N GLN A 49 24.88 5.49 37.40
CA GLN A 49 25.98 4.84 38.12
C GLN A 49 27.29 5.10 37.37
N ALA A 50 27.97 6.20 37.72
CA ALA A 50 29.19 6.66 37.06
C ALA A 50 30.32 5.60 37.06
N GLU A 51 30.36 4.76 38.09
CA GLU A 51 31.30 3.65 38.24
C GLU A 51 31.16 2.55 37.18
N LEU A 52 29.99 2.43 36.54
CA LEU A 52 29.75 1.46 35.47
C LEU A 52 30.22 1.96 34.09
N TRP A 53 30.51 3.26 33.97
CA TRP A 53 31.14 3.89 32.80
C TRP A 53 32.68 3.86 32.90
N GLY A 54 33.24 2.65 33.00
CA GLY A 54 34.58 2.45 33.56
C GLY A 54 35.75 2.57 32.58
N THR A 55 35.52 2.65 31.27
CA THR A 55 36.61 2.76 30.27
C THR A 55 36.38 3.93 29.32
N PRO A 56 37.07 5.07 29.56
CA PRO A 56 37.17 6.16 28.61
C PRO A 56 37.86 5.70 27.32
N LEU A 57 37.29 6.09 26.19
CA LEU A 57 37.84 5.94 24.84
C LEU A 57 38.16 7.32 24.28
N TRP A 58 39.26 7.37 23.51
CA TRP A 58 39.64 8.55 22.73
C TRP A 58 39.68 9.87 23.56
N GLY A 59 40.20 9.77 24.79
CA GLY A 59 40.40 10.94 25.66
C GLY A 59 39.13 11.44 26.36
N ALA A 60 38.10 10.61 26.50
CA ALA A 60 36.86 11.00 27.17
C ALA A 60 37.04 11.38 28.65
N PRO A 61 36.26 12.36 29.14
CA PRO A 61 36.15 12.59 30.57
C PRO A 61 35.45 11.38 31.23
N SER A 62 36.00 10.91 32.34
CA SER A 62 35.39 9.82 33.11
C SER A 62 34.01 10.20 33.65
N GLY A 63 33.08 9.24 33.69
CA GLY A 63 31.76 9.38 34.29
C GLY A 63 30.61 9.22 33.29
N ILE A 64 29.42 9.69 33.67
CA ILE A 64 28.20 9.51 32.89
C ILE A 64 28.31 10.29 31.56
N PRO A 65 28.11 9.65 30.40
CA PRO A 65 28.08 10.32 29.11
C PRO A 65 27.08 11.47 29.05
N ASN A 66 27.50 12.58 28.46
CA ASN A 66 26.69 13.79 28.21
C ASN A 66 26.69 14.11 26.71
N SER A 67 26.13 15.24 26.31
CA SER A 67 25.93 15.59 24.89
C SER A 67 27.22 15.73 24.07
N SER A 68 28.39 15.74 24.72
CA SER A 68 29.71 15.76 24.08
C SER A 68 30.44 14.41 24.13
N VAL A 69 29.86 13.39 24.78
CA VAL A 69 30.50 12.08 25.02
C VAL A 69 29.60 10.96 24.49
N ASN A 70 30.18 10.04 23.73
CA ASN A 70 29.49 8.85 23.23
C ASN A 70 29.29 7.81 24.35
N ALA A 71 28.13 7.18 24.37
CA ALA A 71 27.79 6.08 25.27
C ALA A 71 27.88 4.74 24.53
N PHE A 72 28.81 3.87 24.91
CA PHE A 72 28.93 2.53 24.36
C PHE A 72 28.36 1.49 25.33
N VAL A 73 27.52 0.59 24.82
CA VAL A 73 26.98 -0.55 25.59
C VAL A 73 27.34 -1.83 24.86
N PHE A 74 28.18 -2.66 25.50
CA PHE A 74 28.71 -3.89 24.92
C PHE A 74 27.88 -5.11 25.35
N ASN A 75 28.16 -5.73 26.50
CA ASN A 75 27.37 -6.87 27.02
C ASN A 75 26.49 -6.55 28.24
N GLY A 76 26.60 -5.35 28.82
CA GLY A 76 25.80 -4.95 29.98
C GLY A 76 24.36 -4.52 29.66
N ASP A 77 23.49 -4.56 30.68
CA ASP A 77 22.11 -4.09 30.62
C ASP A 77 21.99 -2.69 31.26
N LEU A 78 21.83 -1.66 30.43
CA LEU A 78 21.70 -0.26 30.82
C LEU A 78 20.21 0.12 30.96
N SER A 79 19.85 0.81 32.05
CA SER A 79 18.46 1.24 32.28
C SER A 79 18.28 2.73 32.58
N VAL A 80 17.18 3.29 32.05
CA VAL A 80 16.67 4.64 32.36
C VAL A 80 15.23 4.52 32.85
N SER A 81 15.00 4.93 34.09
CA SER A 81 13.70 4.84 34.76
C SER A 81 13.06 6.23 34.94
N ASN A 82 11.89 6.28 35.60
CA ASN A 82 11.14 7.51 35.76
C ASN A 82 11.95 8.60 36.47
N GLY A 83 11.87 9.84 35.96
CA GLY A 83 12.69 10.96 36.42
C GLY A 83 14.14 10.98 35.92
N GLY A 84 14.59 9.92 35.22
CA GLY A 84 15.90 9.90 34.58
C GLY A 84 16.02 10.90 33.42
N ASN A 85 17.24 11.38 33.19
CA ASN A 85 17.62 12.22 32.06
C ASN A 85 19.00 11.77 31.57
N PHE A 86 19.03 11.07 30.42
CA PHE A 86 20.24 10.53 29.82
C PHE A 86 20.45 11.12 28.42
N ASN A 87 21.49 11.92 28.25
CA ASN A 87 21.67 12.76 27.08
C ASN A 87 23.08 12.63 26.45
N PRO A 88 23.51 11.43 26.02
CA PRO A 88 24.81 11.26 25.39
C PRO A 88 24.86 11.91 24.00
N ASN A 89 26.07 12.12 23.45
CA ASN A 89 26.22 12.50 22.03
C ASN A 89 25.62 11.42 21.12
N GLN A 90 26.13 10.19 21.27
CA GLN A 90 25.63 8.99 20.61
C GLN A 90 25.34 7.91 21.64
N LEU A 91 24.36 7.04 21.35
CA LEU A 91 24.16 5.77 22.05
C LEU A 91 24.47 4.64 21.08
N VAL A 92 25.47 3.82 21.39
CA VAL A 92 25.95 2.74 20.52
C VAL A 92 25.82 1.41 21.26
N LEU A 93 24.90 0.57 20.78
CA LEU A 93 24.69 -0.77 21.30
C LEU A 93 25.35 -1.79 20.36
N GLY A 94 26.39 -2.43 20.87
CA GLY A 94 27.14 -3.48 20.17
C GLY A 94 28.19 -2.97 19.19
N TRP A 95 29.46 -3.11 19.55
CA TRP A 95 30.64 -2.83 18.71
C TRP A 95 31.23 -4.04 17.97
N GLU A 96 31.18 -5.23 18.58
CA GLU A 96 31.73 -6.47 18.06
C GLU A 96 30.66 -7.56 17.93
N PRO A 97 30.87 -8.60 17.09
CA PRO A 97 29.92 -9.69 16.87
C PRO A 97 29.44 -10.42 18.13
N THR A 98 30.23 -10.43 19.20
CA THR A 98 29.92 -11.11 20.46
C THR A 98 29.04 -10.27 21.39
N HIS A 99 28.84 -8.98 21.09
CA HIS A 99 28.13 -8.07 21.97
C HIS A 99 26.62 -8.32 21.99
N THR A 100 26.03 -8.38 23.19
CA THR A 100 24.61 -8.75 23.42
C THR A 100 23.84 -7.84 24.38
N GLY A 101 24.44 -6.70 24.74
CA GLY A 101 23.89 -5.77 25.73
C GLY A 101 22.52 -5.20 25.36
N LYS A 102 21.82 -4.72 26.38
CA LYS A 102 20.47 -4.16 26.24
C LYS A 102 20.38 -2.76 26.82
N PHE A 103 19.55 -1.94 26.19
CA PHE A 103 19.09 -0.68 26.74
C PHE A 103 17.62 -0.80 27.11
N THR A 104 17.23 -0.41 28.32
CA THR A 104 15.83 -0.44 28.77
C THR A 104 15.39 0.92 29.30
N GLN A 105 14.35 1.49 28.69
CA GLN A 105 13.71 2.70 29.16
C GLN A 105 12.27 2.43 29.61
N THR A 106 12.00 2.67 30.89
CA THR A 106 10.65 2.55 31.47
C THR A 106 10.02 3.92 31.77
N GLY A 107 10.82 4.99 31.76
CA GLY A 107 10.38 6.37 32.02
C GLY A 107 11.49 7.38 31.72
N GLY A 108 11.33 8.63 32.18
CA GLY A 108 12.36 9.66 32.01
C GLY A 108 12.55 10.13 30.56
N THR A 109 13.65 10.82 30.30
CA THR A 109 14.02 11.38 29.00
C THR A 109 15.37 10.83 28.55
N VAL A 110 15.43 10.40 27.29
CA VAL A 110 16.66 10.00 26.60
C VAL A 110 16.78 10.82 25.33
N ARG A 111 17.94 11.43 25.10
CA ARG A 111 18.19 12.23 23.90
C ARG A 111 19.60 12.03 23.39
N THR A 112 19.75 11.58 22.15
CA THR A 112 21.07 11.57 21.48
C THR A 112 21.16 12.77 20.55
N GLU A 113 22.27 13.51 20.57
CA GLU A 113 22.47 14.65 19.65
C GLU A 113 22.85 14.20 18.23
N SER A 114 23.43 13.01 18.13
CA SER A 114 23.74 12.35 16.87
C SER A 114 23.03 10.98 16.86
N TRP A 115 23.75 9.90 16.52
CA TRP A 115 23.18 8.58 16.32
C TRP A 115 22.71 7.87 17.60
N THR A 116 21.58 7.19 17.51
CA THR A 116 21.28 5.98 18.29
C THR A 116 21.48 4.77 17.39
N ARG A 117 22.39 3.87 17.75
CA ARG A 117 22.75 2.67 16.99
C ARG A 117 22.42 1.43 17.81
N VAL A 118 21.58 0.56 17.27
CA VAL A 118 21.15 -0.69 17.89
C VAL A 118 21.60 -1.83 16.98
N GLY A 119 22.50 -2.68 17.46
CA GLY A 119 23.11 -3.73 16.66
C GLY A 119 24.02 -3.17 15.58
N PHE A 120 24.94 -2.27 15.96
CA PHE A 120 26.01 -1.77 15.07
C PHE A 120 27.04 -2.87 14.79
N SER A 121 27.20 -3.81 15.71
CA SER A 121 27.70 -5.17 15.54
C SER A 121 27.13 -6.02 16.68
N GLY A 122 27.12 -7.34 16.52
CA GLY A 122 26.53 -8.24 17.51
C GLY A 122 25.00 -8.23 17.50
N ASN A 123 24.39 -8.69 18.58
CA ASN A 123 22.95 -8.92 18.70
C ASN A 123 22.37 -8.18 19.92
N THR A 124 22.03 -6.91 19.75
CA THR A 124 21.66 -6.02 20.87
C THR A 124 20.24 -5.48 20.75
N GLN A 125 19.70 -5.01 21.87
CA GLN A 125 18.29 -4.63 21.97
C GLN A 125 18.08 -3.29 22.69
N LEU A 126 17.11 -2.51 22.21
CA LEU A 126 16.57 -1.33 22.87
C LEU A 126 15.10 -1.57 23.19
N ASN A 127 14.74 -1.58 24.47
CA ASN A 127 13.39 -1.80 24.94
C ASN A 127 12.85 -0.51 25.56
N GLN A 128 11.75 0.03 25.04
CA GLN A 128 11.05 1.18 25.61
C GLN A 128 9.61 0.81 25.96
N SER A 129 9.22 1.00 27.21
CA SER A 129 7.83 0.86 27.67
C SER A 129 7.22 2.17 28.17
N GLY A 130 8.02 3.22 28.35
CA GLY A 130 7.57 4.54 28.80
C GLY A 130 8.62 5.63 28.59
N GLY A 131 8.30 6.86 28.99
CA GLY A 131 9.19 8.02 28.85
C GLY A 131 9.24 8.61 27.44
N SER A 132 10.21 9.49 27.21
CA SER A 132 10.52 10.10 25.91
C SER A 132 11.91 9.70 25.46
N PHE A 133 12.01 9.15 24.24
CA PHE A 133 13.28 8.89 23.55
C PHE A 133 13.32 9.77 22.31
N SER A 134 14.41 10.52 22.10
CA SER A 134 14.58 11.38 20.93
C SER A 134 15.99 11.19 20.34
N ALA A 135 16.08 10.43 19.25
CA ALA A 135 17.30 10.26 18.46
C ALA A 135 17.41 11.36 17.40
N SER A 136 18.62 11.81 17.05
CA SER A 136 18.77 12.53 15.78
C SER A 136 18.49 11.57 14.65
N ASP A 137 19.35 10.55 14.53
CA ASP A 137 19.21 9.44 13.59
C ASP A 137 19.14 8.14 14.38
N LEU A 138 18.27 7.24 13.94
CA LEU A 138 18.12 5.91 14.51
C LEU A 138 18.62 4.90 13.50
N MET A 139 19.42 3.95 13.97
CA MET A 139 19.94 2.87 13.16
C MET A 139 19.75 1.56 13.89
N VAL A 140 19.10 0.59 13.24
CA VAL A 140 18.76 -0.71 13.80
C VAL A 140 19.27 -1.80 12.86
N GLY A 141 20.35 -2.49 13.24
CA GLY A 141 21.02 -3.51 12.42
C GLY A 141 21.81 -2.93 11.24
N TRP A 142 23.14 -2.85 11.36
CA TRP A 142 24.05 -2.36 10.31
C TRP A 142 25.41 -2.99 10.47
N PHE A 143 26.00 -3.50 9.40
CA PHE A 143 27.41 -3.90 9.37
C PHE A 143 28.34 -2.84 9.96
N ASN A 144 29.22 -3.25 10.88
CA ASN A 144 30.23 -2.35 11.43
C ASN A 144 31.30 -2.10 10.35
N ILE A 145 31.17 -0.99 9.63
CA ILE A 145 32.13 -0.61 8.59
C ILE A 145 33.51 -0.25 9.16
N GLU A 146 33.58 0.15 10.43
CA GLU A 146 34.83 0.58 11.06
C GLU A 146 35.73 -0.62 11.40
N THR A 147 35.14 -1.73 11.82
CA THR A 147 35.87 -2.98 12.13
C THR A 147 35.77 -4.01 11.01
N GLY A 148 34.86 -3.82 10.05
CA GLY A 148 34.60 -4.77 8.98
C GLY A 148 33.87 -6.04 9.45
N THR A 149 33.17 -6.01 10.60
CA THR A 149 32.62 -7.21 11.23
C THR A 149 31.12 -7.41 11.03
N ALA A 150 30.73 -8.69 10.94
CA ALA A 150 29.36 -9.20 10.92
C ALA A 150 29.24 -10.38 11.92
N PRO A 151 28.04 -10.73 12.44
CA PRO A 151 26.71 -10.18 12.15
C PRO A 151 26.38 -8.92 12.95
N ALA A 152 25.48 -8.10 12.39
CA ALA A 152 24.96 -6.90 13.02
C ALA A 152 23.43 -6.91 13.06
N THR A 153 22.92 -7.44 14.17
CA THR A 153 21.48 -7.63 14.43
C THR A 153 21.02 -6.65 15.50
N GLY A 154 20.11 -5.76 15.14
CA GLY A 154 19.50 -4.79 16.06
C GLY A 154 18.03 -5.05 16.26
N THR A 155 17.54 -4.95 17.49
CA THR A 155 16.10 -4.98 17.78
C THR A 155 15.68 -3.80 18.65
N VAL A 156 14.69 -3.03 18.19
CA VAL A 156 14.01 -2.01 18.99
C VAL A 156 12.60 -2.50 19.31
N ASN A 157 12.23 -2.54 20.58
CA ASN A 157 10.90 -2.90 21.05
C ASN A 157 10.27 -1.72 21.78
N GLN A 158 9.20 -1.15 21.20
CA GLN A 158 8.43 -0.08 21.80
C GLN A 158 7.04 -0.60 22.19
N THR A 159 6.74 -0.65 23.47
CA THR A 159 5.41 -1.03 24.00
C THR A 159 4.64 0.16 24.58
N GLY A 160 5.29 1.31 24.73
CA GLY A 160 4.71 2.55 25.24
C GLY A 160 5.67 3.73 25.11
N GLY A 161 5.28 4.89 25.63
CA GLY A 161 6.08 6.12 25.58
C GLY A 161 6.09 6.81 24.21
N ASN A 162 6.93 7.84 24.09
CA ASN A 162 7.20 8.56 22.84
C ASN A 162 8.60 8.20 22.34
N PHE A 163 8.72 7.76 21.09
CA PHE A 163 9.98 7.53 20.40
C PHE A 163 10.03 8.43 19.17
N GLU A 164 10.94 9.39 19.15
CA GLU A 164 11.15 10.29 18.04
C GLU A 164 12.52 10.03 17.40
N THR A 165 12.53 9.93 16.07
CA THR A 165 13.74 10.05 15.25
C THR A 165 13.64 11.36 14.47
N ARG A 166 14.41 12.37 14.85
CA ARG A 166 14.28 13.73 14.33
C ARG A 166 14.69 13.85 12.85
N ALA A 167 15.57 12.96 12.39
CA ALA A 167 15.99 12.83 11.00
C ALA A 167 15.58 11.46 10.45
N ILE A 168 16.53 10.56 10.20
CA ILE A 168 16.24 9.31 9.47
C ILE A 168 16.29 8.12 10.41
N ALA A 169 15.24 7.30 10.36
CA ALA A 169 15.22 6.00 10.98
C ALA A 169 15.55 4.92 9.95
N TYR A 170 16.63 4.20 10.19
CA TYR A 170 17.11 3.11 9.35
C TYR A 170 16.92 1.77 10.06
N VAL A 171 16.24 0.84 9.38
CA VAL A 171 16.00 -0.51 9.88
C VAL A 171 16.57 -1.49 8.87
N GLY A 172 17.70 -2.12 9.18
CA GLY A 172 18.41 -3.05 8.31
C GLY A 172 19.18 -2.36 7.19
N MET A 173 20.48 -2.13 7.40
CA MET A 173 21.37 -1.48 6.44
C MET A 173 22.58 -2.36 6.07
N GLN A 174 22.98 -2.36 4.80
CA GLN A 174 24.29 -2.83 4.32
C GLN A 174 24.75 -4.16 4.95
N GLY A 175 24.05 -5.27 4.69
CA GLY A 175 24.35 -6.58 5.29
C GLY A 175 23.83 -6.81 6.72
N GLY A 176 23.38 -5.75 7.41
CA GLY A 176 22.80 -5.81 8.76
C GLY A 176 21.34 -6.24 8.76
N THR A 177 20.88 -6.78 9.90
CA THR A 177 19.49 -7.20 10.13
C THR A 177 18.85 -6.36 11.22
N GLY A 178 17.86 -5.55 10.87
CA GLY A 178 17.16 -4.65 11.78
C GLY A 178 15.71 -5.06 12.02
N THR A 179 15.27 -5.01 13.28
CA THR A 179 13.85 -5.18 13.62
C THR A 179 13.37 -4.03 14.51
N LEU A 180 12.28 -3.35 14.11
CA LEU A 180 11.57 -2.37 14.94
C LEU A 180 10.15 -2.87 15.21
N ASN A 181 9.87 -3.18 16.47
CA ASN A 181 8.57 -3.62 16.94
C ASN A 181 7.87 -2.46 17.68
N VAL A 182 6.68 -2.08 17.22
CA VAL A 182 5.84 -1.04 17.85
C VAL A 182 4.51 -1.67 18.24
N GLY A 183 4.35 -1.96 19.53
CA GLY A 183 3.12 -2.50 20.12
C GLY A 183 2.26 -1.47 20.84
N GLY A 184 2.78 -0.27 21.07
CA GLY A 184 2.08 0.81 21.76
C GLY A 184 2.88 2.12 21.77
N GLY A 185 2.29 3.18 22.29
CA GLY A 185 2.90 4.51 22.32
C GLY A 185 2.87 5.24 20.97
N THR A 186 3.75 6.24 20.82
CA THR A 186 3.91 7.03 19.60
C THR A 186 5.34 6.89 19.07
N ASN A 187 5.48 6.56 17.79
CA ASN A 187 6.75 6.47 17.08
C ASN A 187 6.75 7.45 15.91
N THR A 188 7.64 8.44 15.90
CA THR A 188 7.71 9.43 14.83
C THR A 188 9.08 9.43 14.17
N SER A 189 9.12 9.56 12.85
CA SER A 189 10.35 9.88 12.14
C SER A 189 10.14 10.91 11.04
N THR A 190 11.18 11.67 10.71
CA THR A 190 11.15 12.53 9.52
C THR A 190 11.14 11.65 8.27
N ARG A 191 12.07 10.70 8.14
CA ARG A 191 12.06 9.68 7.09
C ARG A 191 12.23 8.29 7.69
N MET A 192 11.66 7.27 7.05
CA MET A 192 11.83 5.88 7.43
C MET A 192 12.39 5.08 6.26
N ILE A 193 13.45 4.30 6.50
CA ILE A 193 14.05 3.41 5.52
C ILE A 193 14.13 2.00 6.10
N VAL A 194 13.51 1.04 5.43
CA VAL A 194 13.41 -0.36 5.84
C VAL A 194 14.08 -1.22 4.80
N GLY A 195 15.23 -1.79 5.12
CA GLY A 195 16.08 -2.49 4.16
C GLY A 195 16.72 -1.51 3.18
N TRP A 196 18.00 -1.20 3.37
CA TRP A 196 18.76 -0.32 2.48
C TRP A 196 20.08 -0.95 2.06
N THR A 197 20.37 -0.87 0.75
CA THR A 197 21.58 -1.40 0.08
C THR A 197 21.69 -2.91 0.12
N ALA A 198 22.58 -3.47 -0.70
CA ALA A 198 22.77 -4.91 -0.83
C ALA A 198 22.98 -5.58 0.55
N GLY A 199 22.19 -6.62 0.81
CA GLY A 199 22.23 -7.41 2.05
C GLY A 199 21.59 -6.77 3.27
N GLY A 200 21.14 -5.50 3.22
CA GLY A 200 20.41 -4.87 4.32
C GLY A 200 19.01 -5.45 4.45
N ASN A 201 18.69 -6.03 5.61
CA ASN A 201 17.41 -6.69 5.89
C ASN A 201 16.65 -5.97 7.00
N GLY A 202 15.62 -5.22 6.64
CA GLY A 202 14.80 -4.45 7.56
C GLY A 202 13.43 -5.07 7.80
N THR A 203 13.00 -5.13 9.06
CA THR A 203 11.62 -5.50 9.41
C THR A 203 11.02 -4.50 10.40
N ILE A 204 9.84 -3.99 10.10
CA ILE A 204 9.02 -3.23 11.04
C ILE A 204 7.74 -4.02 11.33
N ASN A 205 7.37 -4.14 12.60
CA ASN A 205 6.11 -4.73 13.03
C ASN A 205 5.31 -3.72 13.85
N LEU A 206 4.23 -3.19 13.28
CA LEU A 206 3.25 -2.36 13.97
C LEU A 206 2.05 -3.22 14.37
N THR A 207 1.94 -3.51 15.65
CA THR A 207 0.83 -4.30 16.23
C THR A 207 -0.12 -3.45 17.08
N GLY A 208 0.28 -2.24 17.45
CA GLY A 208 -0.51 -1.28 18.21
C GLY A 208 0.17 0.09 18.28
N GLY A 209 -0.50 1.09 18.86
CA GLY A 209 0.02 2.46 18.94
C GLY A 209 -0.05 3.24 17.63
N ASN A 210 0.69 4.35 17.57
CA ASN A 210 0.71 5.29 16.46
C ASN A 210 2.13 5.43 15.91
N MET A 211 2.30 5.14 14.61
CA MET A 211 3.54 5.38 13.90
C MET A 211 3.32 6.46 12.85
N SER A 212 4.18 7.48 12.80
CA SER A 212 4.07 8.58 11.83
C SER A 212 5.40 8.88 11.16
N VAL A 213 5.38 8.95 9.82
CA VAL A 213 6.53 9.31 8.99
C VAL A 213 6.20 10.57 8.21
N TYR A 214 6.99 11.63 8.41
CA TYR A 214 6.65 12.94 7.88
C TYR A 214 6.92 13.07 6.37
N GLU A 215 8.09 12.64 5.93
CA GLU A 215 8.51 12.65 4.53
C GLU A 215 8.04 11.37 3.86
N SER A 216 8.86 10.33 3.81
CA SER A 216 8.52 9.09 3.09
C SER A 216 8.95 7.85 3.83
N SER A 217 8.17 6.80 3.62
CA SER A 217 8.50 5.44 4.02
C SER A 217 9.07 4.68 2.82
N LEU A 218 10.36 4.39 2.85
CA LEU A 218 11.07 3.62 1.83
C LEU A 218 11.21 2.18 2.33
N VAL A 219 10.70 1.21 1.58
CA VAL A 219 10.70 -0.22 1.96
C VAL A 219 11.35 -1.02 0.86
N GLY A 220 12.51 -1.62 1.11
CA GLY A 220 13.31 -2.34 0.11
C GLY A 220 14.08 -1.38 -0.81
N PHE A 221 14.81 -0.43 -0.22
CA PHE A 221 15.46 0.65 -0.95
C PHE A 221 16.84 0.27 -1.48
N ASP A 222 17.11 0.57 -2.75
CA ASP A 222 18.42 0.52 -3.38
C ASP A 222 19.16 -0.82 -3.24
N GLY A 223 18.46 -1.94 -3.46
CA GLY A 223 19.02 -3.30 -3.35
C GLY A 223 18.83 -3.97 -1.98
N GLY A 224 18.25 -3.28 -1.01
CA GLY A 224 17.88 -3.86 0.29
C GLY A 224 16.58 -4.68 0.27
N THR A 225 16.36 -5.45 1.33
CA THR A 225 15.13 -6.21 1.60
C THR A 225 14.38 -5.57 2.75
N GLY A 226 13.21 -4.99 2.47
CA GLY A 226 12.38 -4.32 3.47
C GLY A 226 11.04 -5.01 3.67
N ILE A 227 10.65 -5.21 4.92
CA ILE A 227 9.33 -5.73 5.30
C ILE A 227 8.68 -4.80 6.31
N LEU A 228 7.48 -4.31 6.02
CA LEU A 228 6.65 -3.54 6.93
C LEU A 228 5.33 -4.28 7.18
N ASN A 229 5.16 -4.80 8.39
CA ASN A 229 3.96 -5.50 8.82
C ASN A 229 3.11 -4.57 9.69
N ILE A 230 1.84 -4.43 9.33
CA ILE A 230 0.87 -3.58 10.03
C ILE A 230 -0.36 -4.45 10.31
N SER A 231 -0.49 -4.95 11.54
CA SER A 231 -1.59 -5.82 11.97
C SER A 231 -2.54 -5.15 12.96
N GLY A 232 -2.12 -4.03 13.55
CA GLY A 232 -2.91 -3.16 14.41
C GLY A 232 -2.32 -1.75 14.43
N GLY A 233 -2.89 -0.86 15.25
CA GLY A 233 -2.45 0.53 15.34
C GLY A 233 -2.69 1.36 14.07
N THR A 234 -2.12 2.56 14.04
CA THR A 234 -2.20 3.48 12.91
C THR A 234 -0.82 3.84 12.39
N TYR A 235 -0.58 3.64 11.09
CA TYR A 235 0.59 4.11 10.37
C TYR A 235 0.22 5.31 9.50
N THR A 236 0.78 6.48 9.76
CA THR A 236 0.54 7.70 8.97
C THR A 236 1.80 8.09 8.22
N ALA A 237 1.74 8.13 6.89
CA ALA A 237 2.83 8.61 6.03
C ALA A 237 2.36 9.87 5.30
N THR A 238 2.87 11.04 5.68
CA THR A 238 2.35 12.31 5.15
C THR A 238 2.91 12.69 3.78
N GLY A 239 4.04 12.12 3.36
CA GLY A 239 4.59 12.40 2.04
C GLY A 239 5.14 13.82 1.92
N THR A 240 5.32 14.56 3.02
CA THR A 240 5.64 15.97 2.97
C THR A 240 6.97 16.19 2.25
N PRO A 241 7.09 17.15 1.31
CA PRO A 241 8.36 17.42 0.66
C PRO A 241 9.47 17.61 1.68
N SER A 242 10.65 17.09 1.34
CA SER A 242 11.79 17.05 2.23
C SER A 242 12.18 18.44 2.72
N VAL A 243 12.54 18.56 4.01
CA VAL A 243 13.14 19.80 4.54
C VAL A 243 14.54 20.04 3.91
N TYR A 244 15.12 19.00 3.32
CA TYR A 244 16.43 19.00 2.68
C TYR A 244 16.38 19.20 1.15
N GLY A 245 15.20 19.41 0.55
CA GLY A 245 15.06 19.64 -0.90
C GLY A 245 13.66 19.29 -1.44
N ALA A 246 13.33 19.74 -2.65
CA ALA A 246 12.01 19.57 -3.29
C ALA A 246 11.73 18.12 -3.77
N ASP A 247 12.12 17.12 -2.99
CA ASP A 247 11.96 15.71 -3.34
C ASP A 247 10.52 15.29 -3.07
N ASN A 248 9.74 15.23 -4.14
CA ASN A 248 8.37 14.74 -4.09
C ASN A 248 8.35 13.21 -4.07
N LEU A 249 8.77 12.62 -2.94
CA LEU A 249 8.93 11.18 -2.79
C LEU A 249 7.62 10.43 -2.51
N GLY A 250 6.50 11.12 -2.28
CA GLY A 250 5.24 10.48 -1.93
C GLY A 250 5.22 9.92 -0.50
N SER A 251 4.12 9.27 -0.12
CA SER A 251 3.98 8.70 1.22
C SER A 251 4.79 7.40 1.37
N PHE A 252 4.71 6.52 0.37
CA PHE A 252 5.35 5.21 0.37
C PHE A 252 6.07 4.93 -0.93
N ARG A 253 7.25 4.30 -0.83
CA ARG A 253 8.00 3.75 -1.95
C ARG A 253 8.43 2.34 -1.60
N ILE A 254 7.76 1.36 -2.20
CA ILE A 254 7.97 -0.07 -1.91
C ILE A 254 8.77 -0.64 -3.08
N ALA A 255 10.07 -0.85 -2.88
CA ALA A 255 11.04 -1.30 -3.88
C ALA A 255 11.00 -0.53 -5.20
N ASP A 256 10.70 0.76 -5.13
CA ASP A 256 10.56 1.58 -6.33
C ASP A 256 11.94 1.97 -6.91
N PHE A 257 12.94 2.13 -6.03
CA PHE A 257 14.29 2.52 -6.42
C PHE A 257 15.32 1.41 -6.18
N GLY A 258 16.12 1.14 -7.21
CA GLY A 258 17.14 0.10 -7.25
C GLY A 258 16.55 -1.31 -7.32
N VAL A 259 17.41 -2.32 -7.39
CA VAL A 259 17.01 -3.73 -7.58
C VAL A 259 16.57 -4.43 -6.28
N GLY A 260 16.05 -3.66 -5.32
CA GLY A 260 15.64 -4.16 -4.00
C GLY A 260 14.33 -4.95 -4.02
N THR A 261 13.99 -5.50 -2.86
CA THR A 261 12.69 -6.14 -2.63
C THR A 261 12.00 -5.51 -1.42
N GLY A 262 10.74 -5.15 -1.59
CA GLY A 262 9.99 -4.38 -0.61
C GLY A 262 8.62 -5.00 -0.44
N THR A 263 8.23 -5.28 0.79
CA THR A 263 6.91 -5.84 1.11
C THR A 263 6.25 -5.03 2.20
N VAL A 264 5.03 -4.57 1.95
CA VAL A 264 4.14 -4.03 2.98
C VAL A 264 2.97 -4.99 3.14
N ASN A 265 2.71 -5.41 4.38
CA ASN A 265 1.61 -6.29 4.74
C ASN A 265 0.64 -5.56 5.67
N LEU A 266 -0.59 -5.34 5.21
CA LEU A 266 -1.69 -4.79 5.99
C LEU A 266 -2.68 -5.91 6.34
N SER A 267 -2.97 -6.06 7.62
CA SER A 267 -3.81 -7.14 8.15
C SER A 267 -4.54 -6.71 9.43
N GLY A 268 -5.38 -7.59 9.97
CA GLY A 268 -6.05 -7.38 11.24
C GLY A 268 -6.87 -6.09 11.28
N SER A 269 -6.65 -5.27 12.31
CA SER A 269 -7.30 -3.96 12.51
C SER A 269 -6.39 -2.78 12.15
N GLY A 270 -5.25 -3.04 11.52
CA GLY A 270 -4.29 -2.01 11.13
C GLY A 270 -4.91 -0.93 10.24
N THR A 271 -4.50 0.31 10.44
CA THR A 271 -4.90 1.44 9.59
C THR A 271 -3.66 2.10 8.99
N VAL A 272 -3.69 2.34 7.68
CA VAL A 272 -2.67 3.13 6.97
C VAL A 272 -3.30 4.40 6.42
N ASN A 273 -2.68 5.55 6.69
CA ASN A 273 -3.04 6.83 6.12
C ASN A 273 -1.87 7.34 5.25
N ALA A 274 -2.00 7.20 3.94
CA ALA A 274 -1.06 7.71 2.95
C ALA A 274 -1.62 9.01 2.34
N ALA A 275 -1.05 10.14 2.73
CA ALA A 275 -1.56 11.45 2.30
C ALA A 275 -1.23 11.77 0.82
N ARG A 276 -0.15 11.22 0.29
CA ARG A 276 0.34 11.42 -1.08
C ARG A 276 0.61 10.07 -1.74
N TYR A 277 0.95 10.09 -3.03
CA TYR A 277 1.01 8.87 -3.82
C TYR A 277 1.87 7.78 -3.17
N THR A 278 1.47 6.54 -3.42
CA THR A 278 2.17 5.33 -3.01
C THR A 278 2.68 4.63 -4.25
N ALA A 279 3.98 4.32 -4.33
CA ALA A 279 4.53 3.49 -5.41
C ALA A 279 4.82 2.08 -4.91
N VAL A 280 4.36 1.08 -5.66
CA VAL A 280 4.53 -0.34 -5.41
C VAL A 280 5.30 -0.94 -6.57
N GLY A 281 6.60 -1.16 -6.39
CA GLY A 281 7.51 -1.61 -7.44
C GLY A 281 7.81 -0.52 -8.46
N GLY A 282 8.94 -0.68 -9.14
CA GLY A 282 9.37 0.20 -10.23
C GLY A 282 10.67 -0.28 -10.82
N TRP A 283 11.82 0.17 -10.31
CA TRP A 283 13.09 -0.49 -10.65
C TRP A 283 13.25 -1.85 -9.94
N GLY A 284 12.78 -1.95 -8.69
CA GLY A 284 12.76 -3.17 -7.90
C GLY A 284 11.37 -3.82 -7.86
N ASN A 285 11.29 -4.96 -7.16
CA ASN A 285 10.05 -5.72 -7.03
C ASN A 285 9.33 -5.37 -5.73
N GLY A 286 8.22 -4.65 -5.86
CA GLY A 286 7.43 -4.17 -4.73
C GLY A 286 6.15 -4.95 -4.56
N THR A 287 5.81 -5.30 -3.33
CA THR A 287 4.59 -6.02 -2.99
C THR A 287 3.81 -5.30 -1.89
N LEU A 288 2.52 -5.08 -2.11
CA LEU A 288 1.58 -4.61 -1.10
C LEU A 288 0.48 -5.66 -0.90
N ASN A 289 0.49 -6.34 0.24
CA ASN A 289 -0.52 -7.33 0.60
C ASN A 289 -1.53 -6.71 1.57
N ILE A 290 -2.81 -6.87 1.28
CA ILE A 290 -3.91 -6.35 2.10
C ILE A 290 -4.88 -7.49 2.37
N THR A 291 -4.76 -8.10 3.54
CA THR A 291 -5.59 -9.23 3.98
C THR A 291 -6.65 -8.81 5.00
N GLY A 292 -6.54 -7.60 5.55
CA GLY A 292 -7.43 -6.99 6.53
C GLY A 292 -7.13 -5.50 6.67
N GLY A 293 -7.69 -4.84 7.69
CA GLY A 293 -7.41 -3.43 7.96
C GLY A 293 -8.00 -2.44 6.95
N THR A 294 -7.55 -1.18 7.05
CA THR A 294 -7.97 -0.08 6.16
C THR A 294 -6.77 0.67 5.61
N TRP A 295 -6.67 0.79 4.29
CA TRP A 295 -5.71 1.65 3.61
C TRP A 295 -6.41 2.90 3.08
N ASN A 296 -6.03 4.07 3.58
CA ASN A 296 -6.54 5.36 3.13
C ASN A 296 -5.48 6.08 2.30
N GLN A 297 -5.64 6.04 0.98
CA GLN A 297 -4.85 6.80 0.01
C GLN A 297 -5.60 8.10 -0.31
N ALA A 298 -5.04 9.23 0.14
CA ALA A 298 -5.72 10.52 0.04
C ALA A 298 -5.52 11.22 -1.31
N SER A 299 -4.28 11.29 -1.80
CA SER A 299 -3.97 11.95 -3.08
C SER A 299 -2.84 11.25 -3.83
N GLY A 300 -2.84 11.38 -5.15
CA GLY A 300 -1.79 10.90 -6.06
C GLY A 300 -1.89 9.41 -6.44
N GLY A 301 -2.87 8.69 -5.89
CA GLY A 301 -3.13 7.29 -6.21
C GLY A 301 -2.13 6.28 -5.66
N ILE A 302 -2.45 5.02 -5.88
CA ILE A 302 -1.54 3.88 -5.73
C ILE A 302 -0.98 3.56 -7.12
N VAL A 303 0.30 3.84 -7.32
CA VAL A 303 1.04 3.53 -8.54
C VAL A 303 1.64 2.14 -8.44
N ILE A 304 1.37 1.29 -9.42
CA ILE A 304 1.74 -0.13 -9.38
C ILE A 304 2.65 -0.43 -10.55
N GLY A 305 3.90 -0.77 -10.22
CA GLY A 305 5.00 -0.98 -11.14
C GLY A 305 5.37 0.31 -11.82
N ASP A 306 5.77 1.33 -11.04
CA ASP A 306 6.10 2.63 -11.61
C ASP A 306 7.12 2.46 -12.75
N HIS A 307 6.82 3.04 -13.92
CA HIS A 307 7.63 2.86 -15.13
C HIS A 307 8.01 4.25 -15.65
N ALA A 308 8.70 5.00 -14.78
CA ALA A 308 9.12 6.36 -15.06
C ALA A 308 10.15 6.45 -16.21
N VAL A 309 10.97 5.40 -16.38
CA VAL A 309 11.96 5.27 -17.44
C VAL A 309 11.99 3.84 -17.96
N SER A 310 12.34 3.66 -19.25
CA SER A 310 12.32 2.35 -19.92
C SER A 310 13.33 1.33 -19.40
N SER A 311 14.30 1.75 -18.59
CA SER A 311 15.28 0.86 -17.96
C SER A 311 14.80 0.26 -16.64
N TRP A 312 13.65 0.69 -16.11
CA TRP A 312 13.06 0.09 -14.93
C TRP A 312 12.36 -1.22 -15.33
N THR A 313 12.85 -2.32 -14.76
CA THR A 313 12.43 -3.69 -15.09
C THR A 313 11.68 -4.37 -13.95
N GLY A 314 11.55 -3.69 -12.81
CA GLY A 314 10.90 -4.21 -11.62
C GLY A 314 9.39 -4.18 -11.78
N ARG A 315 8.73 -5.02 -10.99
CA ARG A 315 7.28 -5.18 -11.06
C ARG A 315 6.61 -4.79 -9.76
N GLY A 316 5.42 -4.21 -9.89
CA GLY A 316 4.52 -3.95 -8.77
C GLY A 316 3.43 -5.00 -8.63
N ASP A 317 3.21 -5.49 -7.42
CA ASP A 317 2.10 -6.39 -7.11
C ASP A 317 1.31 -5.89 -5.89
N VAL A 318 0.02 -5.62 -6.10
CA VAL A 318 -0.94 -5.34 -5.03
C VAL A 318 -1.90 -6.51 -4.90
N ASN A 319 -1.93 -7.15 -3.73
CA ASN A 319 -2.75 -8.33 -3.46
C ASN A 319 -3.77 -8.01 -2.36
N GLN A 320 -5.00 -7.71 -2.76
CA GLN A 320 -6.10 -7.50 -1.82
C GLN A 320 -6.94 -8.77 -1.71
N SER A 321 -6.90 -9.44 -0.55
CA SER A 321 -7.76 -10.58 -0.22
C SER A 321 -8.77 -10.27 0.90
N GLY A 322 -8.62 -9.11 1.55
CA GLY A 322 -9.54 -8.62 2.57
C GLY A 322 -9.40 -7.10 2.77
N GLY A 323 -9.93 -6.59 3.89
CA GLY A 323 -9.82 -5.18 4.25
C GLY A 323 -10.50 -4.21 3.28
N THR A 324 -10.26 -2.92 3.51
CA THR A 324 -10.77 -1.83 2.65
C THR A 324 -9.61 -0.96 2.16
N VAL A 325 -9.62 -0.65 0.86
CA VAL A 325 -8.73 0.35 0.26
C VAL A 325 -9.58 1.51 -0.21
N ASN A 326 -9.38 2.69 0.38
CA ASN A 326 -9.95 3.94 -0.08
C ASN A 326 -8.88 4.70 -0.86
N ALA A 327 -9.04 4.82 -2.18
CA ALA A 327 -8.11 5.55 -3.03
C ALA A 327 -8.81 6.66 -3.81
N ASP A 328 -8.05 7.67 -4.21
CA ASP A 328 -8.42 8.56 -5.30
C ASP A 328 -8.22 7.84 -6.64
N ALA A 329 -7.10 7.15 -6.86
CA ALA A 329 -6.90 6.35 -8.05
C ALA A 329 -6.04 5.10 -7.82
N VAL A 330 -6.27 4.08 -8.63
CA VAL A 330 -5.31 3.00 -8.86
C VAL A 330 -4.68 3.20 -10.23
N LEU A 331 -3.36 3.38 -10.25
CA LEU A 331 -2.59 3.71 -11.44
C LEU A 331 -1.69 2.52 -11.79
N LEU A 332 -2.14 1.72 -12.75
CA LEU A 332 -1.39 0.60 -13.27
C LEU A 332 -0.33 1.10 -14.25
N GLN A 333 0.84 0.49 -14.19
CA GLN A 333 1.94 0.70 -15.13
C GLN A 333 2.55 -0.67 -15.42
N GLN A 334 3.75 -1.00 -14.93
CA GLN A 334 4.38 -2.32 -15.07
C GLN A 334 4.02 -3.24 -13.89
N GLY A 335 2.73 -3.54 -13.68
CA GLY A 335 2.32 -4.29 -12.51
C GLY A 335 0.89 -4.82 -12.48
N THR A 336 0.53 -5.45 -11.39
CA THR A 336 -0.80 -6.06 -11.19
C THR A 336 -1.46 -5.63 -9.91
N TYR A 337 -2.75 -5.31 -10.02
CA TYR A 337 -3.66 -5.29 -8.90
C TYR A 337 -4.53 -6.55 -8.92
N ASN A 338 -4.44 -7.36 -7.86
CA ASN A 338 -5.27 -8.55 -7.65
C ASN A 338 -6.32 -8.27 -6.57
N LEU A 339 -7.57 -8.10 -6.99
CA LEU A 339 -8.74 -7.94 -6.12
C LEU A 339 -9.37 -9.32 -5.83
N ASN A 340 -8.69 -10.11 -5.00
CA ASN A 340 -9.07 -11.47 -4.58
C ASN A 340 -10.11 -11.50 -3.44
N GLY A 341 -10.48 -10.35 -2.90
CA GLY A 341 -11.39 -10.20 -1.77
C GLY A 341 -11.39 -8.75 -1.26
N GLY A 342 -12.09 -8.48 -0.17
CA GLY A 342 -12.16 -7.11 0.39
C GLY A 342 -12.91 -6.11 -0.50
N THR A 343 -12.76 -4.82 -0.20
CA THR A 343 -13.36 -3.72 -0.96
C THR A 343 -12.30 -2.71 -1.41
N LEU A 344 -12.25 -2.42 -2.71
CA LEU A 344 -11.52 -1.29 -3.28
C LEU A 344 -12.52 -0.18 -3.62
N VAL A 345 -12.46 0.94 -2.91
CA VAL A 345 -13.21 2.18 -3.19
C VAL A 345 -12.27 3.14 -3.90
N THR A 346 -12.55 3.49 -5.16
CA THR A 346 -11.65 4.34 -5.97
C THR A 346 -12.42 5.26 -6.92
N ASP A 347 -11.81 6.35 -7.38
CA ASP A 347 -12.39 7.16 -8.46
C ASP A 347 -12.25 6.45 -9.81
N ALA A 348 -11.14 5.73 -10.01
CA ALA A 348 -10.90 4.90 -11.20
C ALA A 348 -9.75 3.90 -10.99
N VAL A 349 -9.67 2.92 -11.90
CA VAL A 349 -8.48 2.08 -12.15
C VAL A 349 -8.01 2.39 -13.56
N ALA A 350 -6.77 2.89 -13.71
CA ALA A 350 -6.25 3.40 -14.97
C ALA A 350 -4.83 2.92 -15.26
N ASP A 351 -4.54 2.44 -16.47
CA ASP A 351 -3.19 2.39 -17.01
C ASP A 351 -2.77 3.79 -17.46
N THR A 352 -1.55 4.16 -17.08
CA THR A 352 -0.98 5.48 -17.28
C THR A 352 0.40 5.47 -17.95
N SER A 353 0.91 4.32 -18.40
CA SER A 353 2.23 4.24 -19.05
C SER A 353 2.17 3.51 -20.39
N SER A 354 2.20 4.27 -21.49
CA SER A 354 2.30 3.71 -22.84
C SER A 354 3.57 2.85 -22.97
N GLY A 355 3.41 1.55 -23.22
CA GLY A 355 4.52 0.61 -23.40
C GLY A 355 4.90 -0.20 -22.15
N ALA A 356 4.22 0.01 -21.02
CA ALA A 356 4.19 -0.94 -19.91
C ALA A 356 2.87 -1.73 -19.96
N THR A 357 2.78 -2.83 -19.20
CA THR A 357 1.56 -3.65 -19.15
C THR A 357 0.95 -3.64 -17.75
N GLY A 358 -0.16 -2.92 -17.63
CA GLY A 358 -0.97 -2.84 -16.42
C GLY A 358 -2.07 -3.88 -16.41
N VAL A 359 -2.11 -4.72 -15.38
CA VAL A 359 -3.10 -5.79 -15.26
C VAL A 359 -4.00 -5.57 -14.04
N PHE A 360 -5.31 -5.63 -14.26
CA PHE A 360 -6.29 -5.64 -13.18
C PHE A 360 -7.04 -6.98 -13.15
N ASN A 361 -6.80 -7.75 -12.09
CA ASN A 361 -7.45 -9.03 -11.87
C ASN A 361 -8.52 -8.89 -10.79
N MET A 362 -9.73 -9.35 -11.07
CA MET A 362 -10.83 -9.40 -10.10
C MET A 362 -11.20 -10.86 -9.85
N ASN A 363 -11.20 -11.27 -8.58
CA ASN A 363 -11.33 -12.68 -8.19
C ASN A 363 -11.99 -12.82 -6.80
N GLY A 364 -13.17 -12.24 -6.63
CA GLY A 364 -13.98 -12.37 -5.42
C GLY A 364 -14.08 -11.12 -4.54
N GLY A 365 -13.42 -10.02 -4.90
CA GLY A 365 -13.55 -8.74 -4.18
C GLY A 365 -14.65 -7.82 -4.72
N THR A 366 -14.84 -6.69 -4.03
CA THR A 366 -15.76 -5.61 -4.41
C THR A 366 -14.98 -4.42 -4.96
N LEU A 367 -15.28 -4.00 -6.18
CA LEU A 367 -14.86 -2.71 -6.73
C LEU A 367 -16.01 -1.72 -6.55
N ARG A 368 -15.81 -0.67 -5.76
CA ARG A 368 -16.81 0.33 -5.44
C ARG A 368 -16.46 1.70 -6.03
N ALA A 369 -17.42 2.29 -6.74
CA ALA A 369 -17.29 3.62 -7.30
C ALA A 369 -17.36 4.69 -6.20
N LYS A 370 -16.39 5.62 -6.21
CA LYS A 370 -16.35 6.77 -5.30
C LYS A 370 -17.00 8.02 -5.90
N VAL A 371 -16.88 8.18 -7.22
CA VAL A 371 -17.38 9.32 -7.99
C VAL A 371 -18.04 8.87 -9.30
N ASN A 372 -18.78 9.76 -9.96
CA ASN A 372 -19.20 9.54 -11.34
C ASN A 372 -17.95 9.52 -12.24
N HIS A 373 -17.83 8.53 -13.12
CA HIS A 373 -16.64 8.38 -13.96
C HIS A 373 -16.94 7.76 -15.32
N ALA A 374 -16.68 8.51 -16.40
CA ALA A 374 -16.96 8.09 -17.78
C ALA A 374 -15.93 7.10 -18.37
N ASP A 375 -14.91 6.72 -17.59
CA ASP A 375 -13.88 5.74 -17.97
C ASP A 375 -13.32 5.05 -16.72
N PHE A 376 -14.20 4.42 -15.94
CA PHE A 376 -13.93 3.96 -14.57
C PHE A 376 -12.85 2.87 -14.49
N ILE A 377 -12.78 2.01 -15.50
CA ILE A 377 -11.75 0.99 -15.62
C ILE A 377 -11.12 1.11 -17.01
N ARG A 378 -9.81 1.33 -17.02
CA ARG A 378 -8.94 1.38 -18.19
C ARG A 378 -7.61 0.72 -17.85
N ALA A 379 -7.27 -0.44 -18.42
CA ALA A 379 -5.99 -1.12 -18.22
C ALA A 379 -5.68 -1.96 -19.46
N ASP A 380 -4.43 -2.37 -19.67
CA ASP A 380 -4.09 -3.22 -20.83
C ASP A 380 -4.83 -4.56 -20.76
N THR A 381 -4.92 -5.14 -19.56
CA THR A 381 -5.66 -6.37 -19.30
C THR A 381 -6.57 -6.19 -18.11
N VAL A 382 -7.85 -6.50 -18.30
CA VAL A 382 -8.83 -6.62 -17.21
C VAL A 382 -9.47 -8.00 -17.24
N GLU A 383 -9.19 -8.79 -16.20
CA GLU A 383 -9.63 -10.18 -16.10
C GLU A 383 -10.57 -10.37 -14.90
N ILE A 384 -11.76 -10.90 -15.17
CA ILE A 384 -12.67 -11.45 -14.15
C ILE A 384 -12.36 -12.95 -14.03
N LYS A 385 -11.59 -13.31 -13.02
CA LYS A 385 -11.22 -14.69 -12.71
C LYS A 385 -12.40 -15.43 -12.07
N SER A 386 -12.24 -16.75 -11.85
CA SER A 386 -13.33 -17.64 -11.43
C SER A 386 -14.08 -17.22 -10.16
N GLY A 387 -13.44 -16.45 -9.26
CA GLY A 387 -14.11 -15.87 -8.08
C GLY A 387 -15.11 -14.75 -8.39
N GLY A 388 -15.15 -14.25 -9.63
CA GLY A 388 -16.03 -13.17 -10.06
C GLY A 388 -15.65 -11.80 -9.49
N VAL A 389 -16.56 -10.84 -9.62
CA VAL A 389 -16.43 -9.52 -9.00
C VAL A 389 -17.79 -8.96 -8.60
N THR A 390 -17.84 -8.21 -7.49
CA THR A 390 -18.94 -7.28 -7.24
C THR A 390 -18.54 -5.88 -7.69
N LEU A 391 -19.26 -5.32 -8.66
CA LEU A 391 -19.13 -3.92 -9.06
C LEU A 391 -20.24 -3.13 -8.39
N ASP A 392 -19.88 -2.41 -7.33
CA ASP A 392 -20.79 -1.58 -6.55
C ASP A 392 -20.72 -0.13 -7.03
N THR A 393 -21.76 0.31 -7.72
CA THR A 393 -21.83 1.69 -8.20
C THR A 393 -22.14 2.71 -7.10
N ALA A 394 -22.46 2.27 -5.88
CA ALA A 394 -23.09 3.11 -4.88
C ALA A 394 -24.27 3.88 -5.51
N ASP A 395 -24.22 5.20 -5.55
CA ASP A 395 -25.16 6.11 -6.19
C ASP A 395 -24.58 6.78 -7.45
N LYS A 396 -23.49 6.25 -8.02
CA LYS A 396 -22.72 6.86 -9.10
C LYS A 396 -23.01 6.27 -10.47
N GLU A 397 -22.76 7.07 -11.52
CA GLU A 397 -22.70 6.61 -12.90
C GLU A 397 -21.24 6.34 -13.29
N VAL A 398 -20.93 5.10 -13.66
CA VAL A 398 -19.60 4.68 -14.07
C VAL A 398 -19.61 3.90 -15.37
N TRP A 399 -18.65 4.17 -16.25
CA TRP A 399 -18.57 3.55 -17.57
C TRP A 399 -17.31 2.69 -17.69
N VAL A 400 -17.44 1.55 -18.36
CA VAL A 400 -16.33 0.66 -18.72
C VAL A 400 -16.25 0.60 -20.23
N ASN A 401 -15.26 1.29 -20.80
CA ASN A 401 -15.12 1.45 -22.25
C ASN A 401 -14.36 0.28 -22.92
N GLN A 402 -13.51 -0.40 -22.16
CA GLN A 402 -12.72 -1.53 -22.62
C GLN A 402 -13.44 -2.88 -22.44
N GLY A 403 -12.98 -3.90 -23.16
CA GLY A 403 -13.44 -5.27 -22.97
C GLY A 403 -12.83 -5.91 -21.73
N MET A 404 -13.62 -6.69 -21.00
CA MET A 404 -13.16 -7.55 -19.90
C MET A 404 -13.16 -9.01 -20.33
N VAL A 405 -12.17 -9.79 -19.87
CA VAL A 405 -11.98 -11.21 -20.21
C VAL A 405 -12.09 -12.10 -18.97
N GLY A 406 -12.08 -13.42 -19.14
CA GLY A 406 -11.92 -14.39 -18.04
C GLY A 406 -13.10 -15.36 -17.88
N SER A 407 -13.06 -16.19 -16.85
CA SER A 407 -14.06 -17.23 -16.61
C SER A 407 -15.16 -16.84 -15.61
N GLY A 408 -14.94 -15.81 -14.81
CA GLY A 408 -15.88 -15.39 -13.77
C GLY A 408 -17.01 -14.49 -14.26
N GLY A 409 -17.94 -14.20 -13.34
CA GLY A 409 -19.10 -13.34 -13.57
C GLY A 409 -19.00 -11.99 -12.85
N LEU A 410 -19.85 -11.06 -13.27
CA LEU A 410 -19.98 -9.72 -12.69
C LEU A 410 -21.27 -9.61 -11.90
N THR A 411 -21.22 -9.17 -10.65
CA THR A 411 -22.41 -8.83 -9.85
C THR A 411 -22.50 -7.31 -9.72
N LYS A 412 -23.54 -6.71 -10.30
CA LYS A 412 -23.79 -5.27 -10.22
C LYS A 412 -24.67 -4.96 -9.02
N THR A 413 -24.20 -4.06 -8.16
CA THR A 413 -24.94 -3.52 -7.01
C THR A 413 -24.87 -1.99 -6.96
N GLY A 414 -25.54 -1.39 -5.97
CA GLY A 414 -25.72 0.06 -5.85
C GLY A 414 -26.83 0.58 -6.78
N SER A 415 -27.50 1.63 -6.35
CA SER A 415 -28.58 2.31 -7.09
C SER A 415 -28.09 3.07 -8.33
N GLY A 416 -26.78 3.26 -8.47
CA GLY A 416 -26.15 3.93 -9.60
C GLY A 416 -26.24 3.17 -10.93
N VAL A 417 -25.61 3.75 -11.95
CA VAL A 417 -25.60 3.26 -13.34
C VAL A 417 -24.23 2.67 -13.65
N LEU A 418 -24.19 1.43 -14.13
CA LEU A 418 -23.00 0.83 -14.76
C LEU A 418 -23.22 0.77 -16.26
N ARG A 419 -22.36 1.42 -17.04
CA ARG A 419 -22.42 1.40 -18.51
C ARG A 419 -21.27 0.57 -19.09
N LEU A 420 -21.59 -0.56 -19.71
CA LEU A 420 -20.64 -1.46 -20.36
C LEU A 420 -20.63 -1.19 -21.87
N LYS A 421 -19.53 -0.63 -22.37
CA LYS A 421 -19.39 -0.24 -23.79
C LYS A 421 -18.39 -1.10 -24.55
N GLY A 422 -17.44 -1.73 -23.85
CA GLY A 422 -16.48 -2.63 -24.45
C GLY A 422 -17.05 -3.98 -24.85
N ALA A 423 -16.29 -4.72 -25.67
CA ALA A 423 -16.59 -6.10 -26.01
C ALA A 423 -16.14 -7.03 -24.88
N ASN A 424 -17.05 -7.42 -23.99
CA ASN A 424 -16.73 -8.28 -22.86
C ASN A 424 -16.85 -9.75 -23.26
N THR A 425 -15.75 -10.48 -23.12
CA THR A 425 -15.64 -11.90 -23.51
C THR A 425 -15.57 -12.85 -22.32
N TYR A 426 -15.78 -12.35 -21.10
CA TYR A 426 -15.87 -13.21 -19.93
C TYR A 426 -17.06 -14.18 -20.03
N ALA A 427 -16.85 -15.42 -19.57
CA ALA A 427 -17.83 -16.50 -19.73
C ALA A 427 -18.90 -16.54 -18.63
N GLY A 428 -18.60 -16.01 -17.44
CA GLY A 428 -19.52 -16.07 -16.31
C GLY A 428 -20.72 -15.13 -16.45
N THR A 429 -21.79 -15.44 -15.73
CA THR A 429 -23.04 -14.66 -15.75
C THR A 429 -22.86 -13.28 -15.11
N THR A 430 -23.44 -12.28 -15.75
CA THR A 430 -23.65 -10.95 -15.17
C THR A 430 -24.95 -10.92 -14.39
N SER A 431 -24.92 -10.63 -13.10
CA SER A 431 -26.10 -10.49 -12.24
C SER A 431 -26.38 -9.01 -11.97
N ALA A 432 -27.45 -8.47 -12.54
CA ALA A 432 -27.91 -7.12 -12.27
C ALA A 432 -28.86 -7.12 -11.06
N ASN A 433 -28.33 -6.80 -9.88
CA ASN A 433 -29.09 -6.91 -8.62
C ASN A 433 -29.71 -5.58 -8.17
N GLN A 434 -29.07 -4.45 -8.48
CA GLN A 434 -29.55 -3.11 -8.13
C GLN A 434 -29.14 -2.07 -9.17
N GLY A 435 -29.95 -1.03 -9.31
CA GLY A 435 -29.71 0.08 -10.23
C GLY A 435 -29.79 -0.35 -11.69
N LEU A 436 -29.16 0.42 -12.58
CA LEU A 436 -29.20 0.19 -14.03
C LEU A 436 -27.87 -0.36 -14.54
N THR A 437 -27.94 -1.48 -15.27
CA THR A 437 -26.84 -1.98 -16.11
C THR A 437 -27.13 -1.63 -17.56
N PHE A 438 -26.41 -0.65 -18.10
CA PHE A 438 -26.54 -0.22 -19.48
C PHE A 438 -25.52 -0.92 -20.36
N ILE A 439 -25.97 -1.64 -21.39
CA ILE A 439 -25.15 -2.53 -22.21
C ILE A 439 -25.15 -1.97 -23.63
N ASP A 440 -24.08 -1.26 -23.99
CA ASP A 440 -23.85 -0.75 -25.34
C ASP A 440 -22.82 -1.59 -26.12
N GLY A 441 -21.99 -2.34 -25.40
CA GLY A 441 -21.04 -3.28 -25.98
C GLY A 441 -21.61 -4.69 -26.11
N SER A 442 -20.81 -5.67 -25.73
CA SER A 442 -21.24 -7.07 -25.68
C SER A 442 -20.86 -7.75 -24.37
N ILE A 443 -21.60 -8.79 -24.00
CA ILE A 443 -21.29 -9.73 -22.92
C ILE A 443 -21.40 -11.14 -23.49
N ALA A 444 -20.29 -11.88 -23.57
CA ALA A 444 -20.32 -13.26 -24.05
C ALA A 444 -21.06 -14.21 -23.09
N GLY A 445 -20.86 -14.04 -21.77
CA GLY A 445 -21.59 -14.75 -20.73
C GLY A 445 -23.08 -14.39 -20.65
N GLY A 446 -23.79 -15.03 -19.72
CA GLY A 446 -25.21 -14.75 -19.49
C GLY A 446 -25.45 -13.39 -18.81
N LEU A 447 -26.71 -12.94 -18.84
CA LEU A 447 -27.22 -11.81 -18.06
C LEU A 447 -28.47 -12.25 -17.30
N THR A 448 -28.45 -12.14 -15.97
CA THR A 448 -29.64 -12.30 -15.12
C THR A 448 -29.99 -10.96 -14.51
N ILE A 449 -31.23 -10.50 -14.73
CA ILE A 449 -31.78 -9.29 -14.14
C ILE A 449 -32.62 -9.70 -12.95
N ASN A 450 -32.10 -9.48 -11.74
CA ASN A 450 -32.73 -9.87 -10.49
C ASN A 450 -33.69 -8.78 -9.98
N SER A 451 -34.49 -9.12 -8.97
CA SER A 451 -35.38 -8.17 -8.30
C SER A 451 -34.65 -6.91 -7.85
N GLY A 452 -35.11 -5.74 -8.30
CA GLY A 452 -34.51 -4.44 -7.99
C GLY A 452 -33.40 -3.99 -8.96
N GLY A 453 -32.99 -4.86 -9.88
CA GLY A 453 -32.11 -4.52 -10.99
C GLY A 453 -32.86 -4.19 -12.27
N ALA A 454 -32.25 -3.33 -13.08
CA ALA A 454 -32.69 -3.05 -14.44
C ALA A 454 -31.52 -3.23 -15.43
N ALA A 455 -31.82 -3.63 -16.66
CA ALA A 455 -30.88 -3.59 -17.77
C ALA A 455 -31.46 -2.85 -18.97
N ALA A 456 -30.59 -2.12 -19.69
CA ALA A 456 -30.93 -1.38 -20.89
C ALA A 456 -29.77 -1.34 -21.88
N GLY A 457 -29.93 -0.65 -23.02
CA GLY A 457 -28.90 -0.45 -24.02
C GLY A 457 -29.11 -1.25 -25.31
N GLN A 458 -28.23 -1.03 -26.28
CA GLN A 458 -28.35 -1.56 -27.65
C GLN A 458 -27.34 -2.70 -27.96
N GLY A 459 -26.72 -3.23 -26.92
CA GLY A 459 -25.67 -4.25 -27.04
C GLY A 459 -26.17 -5.67 -27.21
N SER A 460 -25.26 -6.62 -27.01
CA SER A 460 -25.55 -8.06 -27.06
C SER A 460 -25.16 -8.79 -25.79
N VAL A 461 -25.92 -9.83 -25.44
CA VAL A 461 -25.65 -10.72 -24.31
C VAL A 461 -25.78 -12.19 -24.73
N GLY A 462 -25.21 -13.09 -23.92
CA GLY A 462 -25.43 -14.54 -24.03
C GLY A 462 -26.86 -14.94 -23.64
N ALA A 463 -27.01 -15.93 -22.76
CA ALA A 463 -28.31 -16.29 -22.23
C ALA A 463 -28.86 -15.16 -21.34
N LEU A 464 -30.07 -14.69 -21.61
CA LEU A 464 -30.74 -13.64 -20.86
C LEU A 464 -31.83 -14.23 -19.95
N GLU A 465 -31.84 -13.85 -18.68
CA GLU A 465 -32.93 -14.16 -17.76
C GLU A 465 -33.48 -12.87 -17.16
N ILE A 466 -34.80 -12.67 -17.29
CA ILE A 466 -35.54 -11.63 -16.58
C ILE A 466 -36.23 -12.34 -15.41
N ALA A 467 -35.67 -12.20 -14.20
CA ALA A 467 -36.22 -12.79 -13.00
C ALA A 467 -37.44 -11.99 -12.50
N SER A 468 -38.15 -12.54 -11.52
CA SER A 468 -39.24 -11.82 -10.84
C SER A 468 -38.72 -10.51 -10.23
N GLY A 469 -39.39 -9.40 -10.51
CA GLY A 469 -38.98 -8.05 -10.09
C GLY A 469 -37.84 -7.43 -10.89
N GLY A 470 -37.29 -8.13 -11.89
CA GLY A 470 -36.28 -7.60 -12.80
C GLY A 470 -36.90 -6.85 -13.98
N VAL A 471 -36.24 -5.78 -14.43
CA VAL A 471 -36.73 -4.93 -15.53
C VAL A 471 -35.74 -4.93 -16.70
N LEU A 472 -36.22 -5.27 -17.89
CA LEU A 472 -35.49 -5.07 -19.14
C LEU A 472 -36.11 -3.92 -19.94
N ALA A 473 -35.30 -2.95 -20.35
CA ALA A 473 -35.69 -1.86 -21.24
C ALA A 473 -34.69 -1.78 -22.39
N PRO A 474 -34.86 -2.54 -23.49
CA PRO A 474 -33.89 -2.53 -24.58
C PRO A 474 -33.75 -1.12 -25.16
N GLY A 475 -32.56 -0.78 -25.63
CA GLY A 475 -32.32 0.49 -26.29
C GLY A 475 -31.78 1.61 -25.41
N ASN A 476 -31.55 2.74 -26.08
CA ASN A 476 -31.25 4.06 -25.52
C ASN A 476 -32.15 5.00 -26.31
N PHE A 477 -33.38 5.24 -25.83
CA PHE A 477 -34.55 5.43 -26.72
C PHE A 477 -34.87 4.14 -27.49
N ALA A 478 -35.72 4.24 -28.51
CA ALA A 478 -35.99 3.13 -29.43
C ALA A 478 -34.68 2.50 -29.93
N GLY A 479 -34.49 1.21 -29.64
CA GLY A 479 -33.24 0.51 -29.96
C GLY A 479 -33.37 -1.00 -29.97
N THR A 480 -32.32 -1.69 -30.42
CA THR A 480 -32.27 -3.16 -30.43
C THR A 480 -31.26 -3.68 -29.43
N MET A 481 -31.66 -4.55 -28.51
CA MET A 481 -30.75 -5.42 -27.76
C MET A 481 -30.79 -6.83 -28.35
N SER A 482 -29.66 -7.52 -28.40
CA SER A 482 -29.61 -8.93 -28.86
C SER A 482 -29.30 -9.89 -27.71
N ALA A 483 -29.98 -11.04 -27.67
CA ALA A 483 -29.71 -12.12 -26.72
C ALA A 483 -29.62 -13.47 -27.44
N ALA A 484 -28.71 -14.35 -26.99
CA ALA A 484 -28.56 -15.69 -27.58
C ALA A 484 -29.76 -16.60 -27.27
N SER A 485 -30.36 -16.44 -26.10
CA SER A 485 -31.63 -17.06 -25.68
C SER A 485 -32.23 -16.21 -24.57
N SER A 486 -33.52 -16.39 -24.26
CA SER A 486 -34.15 -15.64 -23.18
C SER A 486 -35.12 -16.47 -22.34
N ILE A 487 -35.13 -16.24 -21.03
CA ILE A 487 -36.12 -16.75 -20.07
C ILE A 487 -36.85 -15.56 -19.43
N TRP A 488 -38.18 -15.57 -19.51
CA TRP A 488 -39.05 -14.54 -18.94
C TRP A 488 -39.84 -15.14 -17.79
N ASN A 489 -39.42 -14.89 -16.56
CA ASN A 489 -40.07 -15.42 -15.37
C ASN A 489 -41.28 -14.59 -14.97
N GLY A 490 -42.29 -15.22 -14.36
CA GLY A 490 -43.41 -14.50 -13.75
C GLY A 490 -42.96 -13.40 -12.76
N GLY A 491 -43.55 -12.22 -12.90
CA GLY A 491 -43.22 -11.01 -12.15
C GLY A 491 -42.04 -10.20 -12.70
N GLY A 492 -41.40 -10.66 -13.79
CA GLY A 492 -40.45 -9.84 -14.55
C GLY A 492 -41.13 -8.68 -15.27
N THR A 493 -40.37 -7.81 -15.93
CA THR A 493 -40.94 -6.69 -16.69
C THR A 493 -40.12 -6.43 -17.95
N TYR A 494 -40.82 -6.29 -19.09
CA TYR A 494 -40.28 -5.72 -20.32
C TYR A 494 -40.83 -4.31 -20.51
N SER A 495 -39.98 -3.31 -20.31
CA SER A 495 -40.31 -1.90 -20.49
C SER A 495 -40.10 -1.51 -21.95
N TRP A 496 -41.20 -1.46 -22.70
CA TRP A 496 -41.20 -1.14 -24.12
C TRP A 496 -41.35 0.37 -24.37
N GLN A 497 -40.38 0.97 -25.05
CA GLN A 497 -40.47 2.34 -25.57
C GLN A 497 -41.01 2.31 -26.99
N VAL A 498 -42.04 3.13 -27.26
CA VAL A 498 -42.69 3.27 -28.57
C VAL A 498 -42.76 4.75 -28.90
N ASN A 499 -41.93 5.19 -29.84
CA ASN A 499 -41.97 6.55 -30.39
C ASN A 499 -42.99 6.65 -31.52
N ASN A 500 -42.99 5.66 -32.42
CA ASN A 500 -43.94 5.57 -33.52
C ASN A 500 -44.34 4.10 -33.76
N PHE A 501 -45.57 3.75 -33.38
CA PHE A 501 -46.07 2.38 -33.49
C PHE A 501 -46.14 1.85 -34.93
N LEU A 502 -46.31 2.74 -35.92
CA LEU A 502 -46.32 2.37 -37.34
C LEU A 502 -44.92 2.34 -37.95
N GLY A 503 -43.91 2.64 -37.15
CA GLY A 503 -42.51 2.64 -37.54
C GLY A 503 -41.84 1.26 -37.46
N SER A 504 -40.52 1.27 -37.52
CA SER A 504 -39.69 0.07 -37.61
C SER A 504 -39.15 -0.40 -36.25
N ALA A 505 -39.04 -1.72 -36.11
CA ALA A 505 -38.43 -2.38 -34.97
C ALA A 505 -37.01 -1.87 -34.70
N GLY A 506 -36.70 -1.56 -33.45
CA GLY A 506 -35.38 -1.14 -33.02
C GLY A 506 -34.97 0.27 -33.45
N SER A 507 -35.86 1.03 -34.10
CA SER A 507 -35.63 2.43 -34.50
C SER A 507 -36.77 3.36 -34.06
N ASP A 508 -38.01 2.91 -34.19
CA ASP A 508 -39.20 3.65 -33.75
C ASP A 508 -39.83 3.06 -32.49
N TRP A 509 -39.50 1.81 -32.16
CA TRP A 509 -39.90 1.12 -30.94
C TRP A 509 -38.85 0.06 -30.55
N ASP A 510 -38.76 -0.30 -29.26
CA ASP A 510 -37.67 -1.20 -28.81
C ASP A 510 -37.83 -2.64 -29.31
N LEU A 511 -36.72 -3.22 -29.74
CA LEU A 511 -36.62 -4.62 -30.14
C LEU A 511 -35.68 -5.37 -29.19
N LEU A 512 -36.16 -6.49 -28.64
CA LEU A 512 -35.29 -7.55 -28.15
C LEU A 512 -35.17 -8.63 -29.22
N ASN A 513 -34.01 -8.71 -29.86
CA ASN A 513 -33.70 -9.71 -30.86
C ASN A 513 -33.15 -10.99 -30.20
N ILE A 514 -33.95 -12.06 -30.19
CA ILE A 514 -33.57 -13.35 -29.60
C ILE A 514 -33.25 -14.32 -30.74
N SER A 515 -31.99 -14.77 -30.83
CA SER A 515 -31.57 -15.67 -31.91
C SER A 515 -31.88 -17.14 -31.63
N GLY A 516 -31.97 -17.52 -30.36
CA GLY A 516 -32.32 -18.87 -29.90
C GLY A 516 -33.71 -18.96 -29.29
N ASN A 517 -33.87 -19.81 -28.27
CA ASN A 517 -35.15 -20.06 -27.63
C ASN A 517 -35.59 -18.90 -26.73
N LEU A 518 -36.88 -18.55 -26.78
CA LEU A 518 -37.58 -17.76 -25.78
C LEU A 518 -38.45 -18.70 -24.92
N ALA A 519 -38.15 -18.80 -23.63
CA ALA A 519 -38.96 -19.52 -22.66
C ALA A 519 -39.75 -18.52 -21.79
N ILE A 520 -41.07 -18.54 -21.89
CA ILE A 520 -41.95 -17.76 -21.01
C ILE A 520 -42.37 -18.66 -19.85
N GLN A 521 -41.89 -18.35 -18.65
CA GLN A 521 -42.17 -19.06 -17.39
C GLN A 521 -43.09 -18.23 -16.49
N ALA A 522 -44.06 -17.56 -17.10
CA ALA A 522 -45.12 -16.84 -16.42
C ALA A 522 -46.40 -17.70 -16.35
N SER A 523 -47.22 -17.45 -15.33
CA SER A 523 -48.55 -18.06 -15.18
C SER A 523 -49.61 -16.98 -15.00
N SER A 524 -50.89 -17.34 -15.05
CA SER A 524 -51.97 -16.39 -14.76
C SER A 524 -51.89 -15.79 -13.34
N GLY A 525 -51.31 -16.54 -12.39
CA GLY A 525 -51.07 -16.12 -11.00
C GLY A 525 -49.73 -15.41 -10.76
N SER A 526 -48.82 -15.44 -11.74
CA SER A 526 -47.54 -14.72 -11.71
C SER A 526 -47.21 -14.30 -13.14
N ARG A 527 -47.80 -13.18 -13.56
CA ARG A 527 -47.71 -12.66 -14.93
C ARG A 527 -46.37 -12.01 -15.15
N PHE A 528 -45.87 -12.08 -16.38
CA PHE A 528 -44.82 -11.20 -16.86
C PHE A 528 -45.42 -9.85 -17.24
#